data_AF-A0A7S2NY22-F1
#
_entry.id   AF-A0A7S2NY22-F1
#
_cell.length_a   1.000
_cell.length_b   1.000
_cell.length_c   1.000
_cell.angle_alpha   90.00
_cell.angle_beta   90.00
_cell.angle_gamma   90.00
#
_symmetry.space_group_name_H-M   'P 1'
#
loop_
_entity.id
_entity.type
_entity.pdbx_description
1 polymer ?
#
loop_
_entity_poly.entity_id
_entity_poly.type
_entity_poly.pdbx_seq_one_letter_code
_entity_poly.pdbx_strand_id
1 'polypeptide(L)'
;GRPSGAEVYTFYVYRAQSDASYPPKNVNAANLEGALWYLQLEVMTHYPPKFGIKRILRYKVSTKAPQRLWDVGMNFGVRFAYDSQKCTGPGDCAKMYHRFGFFVGCNNFDALYPYPTMKTAFPGGIWYSFPAEGNCVGSSPTGADNCTYSYSWPPDEIRLDELSDANGGHAAFWARTRSEADAARKVRAAADLFRRRHPDSEALRTPACDFDFGAFWG
;
A
#
# COMPACT_ATOMS: atom_id res chain seq x y z
N GLY A 1 -2.58 -20.85 -12.92
CA GLY A 1 -1.64 -20.49 -14.01
C GLY A 1 -0.25 -21.04 -13.73
N ARG A 2 0.56 -21.21 -14.78
CA ARG A 2 1.99 -21.56 -14.66
C ARG A 2 2.77 -20.44 -13.95
N PRO A 3 3.95 -20.72 -13.35
CA PRO A 3 4.85 -19.69 -12.86
C PRO A 3 5.22 -18.66 -13.95
N SER A 4 5.50 -17.43 -13.54
CA SER A 4 5.88 -16.34 -14.45
C SER A 4 7.39 -16.16 -14.57
N GLY A 5 7.83 -15.62 -15.71
CA GLY A 5 9.18 -15.11 -15.97
C GLY A 5 9.45 -13.68 -15.50
N ALA A 6 8.47 -12.99 -14.89
CA ALA A 6 8.64 -11.64 -14.33
C ALA A 6 9.74 -11.57 -13.24
N GLU A 7 10.17 -10.37 -12.89
CA GLU A 7 11.08 -10.17 -11.75
C GLU A 7 10.31 -10.23 -10.42
N VAL A 8 11.02 -10.53 -9.33
CA VAL A 8 10.47 -10.43 -7.98
C VAL A 8 10.82 -9.06 -7.41
N TYR A 9 9.80 -8.28 -7.04
CA TYR A 9 9.99 -7.03 -6.29
C TYR A 9 9.85 -7.31 -4.80
N THR A 10 10.81 -6.83 -4.00
CA THR A 10 10.73 -6.88 -2.54
C THR A 10 10.85 -5.48 -1.96
N PHE A 11 9.83 -5.05 -1.22
CA PHE A 11 9.71 -3.67 -0.73
C PHE A 11 8.80 -3.58 0.49
N TYR A 12 8.75 -2.40 1.11
CA TYR A 12 7.84 -2.15 2.22
C TYR A 12 6.51 -1.55 1.77
N VAL A 13 5.42 -2.05 2.34
CA VAL A 13 4.10 -1.42 2.31
C VAL A 13 3.61 -1.14 3.72
N TYR A 14 2.74 -0.15 3.83
CA TYR A 14 2.29 0.45 5.07
C TYR A 14 0.77 0.42 5.15
N ARG A 15 0.26 0.09 6.34
CA ARG A 15 -1.17 -0.01 6.59
C ARG A 15 -1.54 0.66 7.91
N ALA A 16 -2.50 1.57 7.86
CA ALA A 16 -3.09 2.16 9.06
C ALA A 16 -4.09 1.17 9.69
N GLN A 17 -3.99 0.92 10.99
CA GLN A 17 -4.80 -0.09 11.67
C GLN A 17 -5.09 0.28 13.12
N SER A 18 -6.19 -0.26 13.67
CA SER A 18 -6.46 -0.28 15.11
C SER A 18 -5.59 -1.32 15.83
N ASP A 19 -5.84 -1.58 17.11
CA ASP A 19 -5.16 -2.64 17.88
C ASP A 19 -5.58 -4.06 17.44
N ALA A 20 -6.64 -4.20 16.64
CA ALA A 20 -7.00 -5.49 16.04
C ALA A 20 -5.86 -5.98 15.14
N SER A 21 -5.61 -7.28 15.07
CA SER A 21 -4.57 -7.89 14.23
C SER A 21 -5.17 -8.93 13.30
N TYR A 22 -4.97 -8.77 11.99
CA TYR A 22 -5.43 -9.71 10.97
C TYR A 22 -4.50 -9.71 9.76
N PRO A 23 -4.42 -10.83 9.02
CA PRO A 23 -3.59 -10.93 7.81
C PRO A 23 -4.01 -9.94 6.71
N PRO A 24 -3.07 -9.45 5.88
CA PRO A 24 -3.35 -8.62 4.72
C PRO A 24 -3.94 -9.44 3.56
N LYS A 25 -5.20 -9.86 3.70
CA LYS A 25 -6.00 -10.59 2.70
C LYS A 25 -7.17 -9.72 2.26
N ASN A 26 -7.28 -9.44 0.96
CA ASN A 26 -8.23 -8.45 0.40
C ASN A 26 -8.12 -7.10 1.13
N VAL A 27 -6.91 -6.56 1.13
CA VAL A 27 -6.62 -5.29 1.80
C VAL A 27 -5.96 -4.30 0.86
N ASN A 28 -6.16 -3.03 1.18
CA ASN A 28 -5.32 -1.96 0.67
C ASN A 28 -4.21 -1.62 1.65
N ALA A 29 -3.07 -1.27 1.07
CA ALA A 29 -1.93 -0.70 1.74
C ALA A 29 -1.36 0.42 0.85
N ALA A 30 -0.26 1.02 1.28
CA ALA A 30 0.38 2.10 0.56
C ALA A 30 1.89 2.06 0.72
N ASN A 31 2.63 2.88 0.00
CA ASN A 31 3.92 3.33 0.52
C ASN A 31 3.70 4.26 1.74
N LEU A 32 4.77 4.66 2.43
CA LEU A 32 4.63 5.45 3.66
C LEU A 32 3.92 6.79 3.41
N GLU A 33 4.19 7.41 2.27
CA GLU A 33 3.58 8.67 1.86
C GLU A 33 2.06 8.53 1.64
N GLY A 34 1.62 7.51 0.90
CA GLY A 34 0.19 7.23 0.69
C GLY A 34 -0.53 6.81 1.98
N ALA A 35 0.16 6.17 2.93
CA ALA A 35 -0.41 5.86 4.24
C ALA A 35 -0.63 7.12 5.09
N LEU A 36 0.32 8.06 5.06
CA LEU A 36 0.18 9.33 5.77
C LEU A 36 -0.84 10.27 5.12
N TRP A 37 -1.01 10.21 3.80
CA TRP A 37 -2.11 10.87 3.11
C TRP A 37 -3.47 10.38 3.63
N TYR A 38 -3.66 9.05 3.72
CA TYR A 38 -4.89 8.45 4.22
C TYR A 38 -5.15 8.87 5.68
N LEU A 39 -4.11 8.83 6.51
CA LEU A 39 -4.22 9.28 7.89
C LEU A 39 -4.62 10.76 7.96
N GLN A 40 -3.97 11.63 7.19
CA GLN A 40 -4.18 13.08 7.25
C GLN A 40 -5.56 13.52 6.76
N LEU A 41 -6.06 12.91 5.68
CA LEU A 41 -7.28 13.38 5.01
C LEU A 41 -8.53 12.61 5.39
N GLU A 42 -8.41 11.37 5.86
CA GLU A 42 -9.56 10.57 6.26
C GLU A 42 -9.60 10.42 7.79
N VAL A 43 -8.53 9.87 8.36
CA VAL A 43 -8.55 9.34 9.74
C VAL A 43 -8.46 10.44 10.80
N MET A 44 -7.54 11.40 10.61
CA MET A 44 -7.19 12.47 11.56
C MET A 44 -8.02 13.73 11.37
N THR A 45 -9.13 13.63 10.65
CA THR A 45 -10.13 14.69 10.56
C THR A 45 -10.94 14.83 11.85
N HIS A 46 -10.83 13.86 12.76
CA HIS A 46 -11.51 13.80 14.05
C HIS A 46 -10.52 13.35 15.14
N TYR A 47 -10.79 13.78 16.39
CA TYR A 47 -10.09 13.29 17.58
C TYR A 47 -11.12 12.77 18.59
N PRO A 48 -11.06 11.50 19.03
CA PRO A 48 -10.07 10.48 18.66
C PRO A 48 -10.11 10.08 17.16
N PRO A 49 -9.04 9.47 16.62
CA PRO A 49 -8.96 9.08 15.21
C PRO A 49 -10.14 8.21 14.75
N LYS A 50 -10.65 8.42 13.53
CA LYS A 50 -11.72 7.59 12.95
C LYS A 50 -11.33 6.11 12.94
N PHE A 51 -12.35 5.24 13.01
CA PHE A 51 -12.21 3.78 12.93
C PHE A 51 -11.33 3.15 14.03
N GLY A 52 -11.00 3.91 15.08
CA GLY A 52 -10.11 3.46 16.16
C GLY A 52 -8.69 3.14 15.67
N ILE A 53 -8.25 3.76 14.57
CA ILE A 53 -6.90 3.59 14.02
C ILE A 53 -5.88 4.22 14.98
N LYS A 54 -4.84 3.46 15.34
CA LYS A 54 -3.85 3.85 16.35
C LYS A 54 -2.39 3.61 15.94
N ARG A 55 -2.14 2.84 14.89
CA ARG A 55 -0.80 2.44 14.47
C ARG A 55 -0.64 2.40 12.95
N ILE A 56 0.61 2.50 12.53
CA ILE A 56 1.04 2.20 11.15
C ILE A 56 1.83 0.91 11.21
N LEU A 57 1.35 -0.09 10.48
CA LEU A 57 2.04 -1.36 10.26
C LEU A 57 2.90 -1.24 9.01
N ARG A 58 4.09 -1.82 9.02
CA ARG A 58 5.00 -1.95 7.88
C ARG A 58 5.27 -3.43 7.61
N TYR A 59 4.88 -3.87 6.42
CA TYR A 59 5.10 -5.24 5.94
C TYR A 59 6.20 -5.23 4.88
N LYS A 60 7.19 -6.13 5.00
CA LYS A 60 8.07 -6.47 3.89
C LYS A 60 7.30 -7.40 2.96
N VAL A 61 7.02 -6.96 1.75
CA VAL A 61 6.26 -7.68 0.74
C VAL A 61 7.19 -8.10 -0.38
N SER A 62 7.06 -9.34 -0.84
CA SER A 62 7.61 -9.78 -2.11
C SER A 62 6.48 -10.05 -3.08
N THR A 63 6.58 -9.57 -4.31
CA THR A 63 5.58 -9.81 -5.35
C THR A 63 6.22 -10.21 -6.68
N LYS A 64 5.50 -11.02 -7.44
CA LYS A 64 5.84 -11.43 -8.79
C LYS A 64 4.57 -11.41 -9.64
N ALA A 65 4.61 -10.68 -10.74
CA ALA A 65 3.47 -10.54 -11.61
C ALA A 65 3.03 -11.89 -12.18
N PRO A 66 1.72 -12.12 -12.36
CA PRO A 66 1.24 -13.19 -13.23
C PRO A 66 1.81 -13.06 -14.65
N GLN A 67 2.05 -14.20 -15.30
CA GLN A 67 2.59 -14.19 -16.67
C GLN A 67 1.74 -13.36 -17.62
N ARG A 68 0.40 -13.46 -17.54
CA ARG A 68 -0.52 -12.74 -18.43
C ARG A 68 -0.49 -11.22 -18.24
N LEU A 69 -0.18 -10.75 -17.04
CA LEU A 69 0.00 -9.33 -16.76
C LEU A 69 1.37 -8.85 -17.27
N TRP A 70 2.40 -9.66 -17.05
CA TRP A 70 3.75 -9.38 -17.55
C TRP A 70 3.81 -9.38 -19.09
N ASP A 71 3.04 -10.25 -19.76
CA ASP A 71 2.97 -10.34 -21.22
C ASP A 71 2.46 -9.04 -21.87
N VAL A 72 1.74 -8.20 -21.11
CA VAL A 72 1.29 -6.87 -21.53
C VAL A 72 2.13 -5.73 -20.93
N GLY A 73 3.33 -6.05 -20.42
CA GLY A 73 4.33 -5.07 -19.99
C GLY A 73 4.13 -4.51 -18.58
N MET A 74 3.32 -5.14 -17.73
CA MET A 74 3.03 -4.67 -16.37
C MET A 74 3.49 -5.65 -15.30
N ASN A 75 4.08 -5.13 -14.22
CA ASN A 75 4.33 -5.90 -13.00
C ASN A 75 3.20 -5.73 -11.98
N PHE A 76 2.52 -4.58 -12.02
CA PHE A 76 1.39 -4.27 -11.18
C PHE A 76 0.15 -3.98 -12.04
N GLY A 77 -0.99 -4.57 -11.65
CA GLY A 77 -2.27 -4.26 -12.29
C GLY A 77 -2.89 -3.00 -11.71
N VAL A 78 -4.14 -2.72 -12.07
CA VAL A 78 -4.88 -1.60 -11.47
C VAL A 78 -5.04 -1.81 -9.96
N ARG A 79 -4.81 -0.80 -9.13
CA ARG A 79 -5.20 -0.86 -7.72
C ARG A 79 -6.71 -1.01 -7.61
N PHE A 80 -7.18 -2.07 -6.97
CA PHE A 80 -8.58 -2.19 -6.56
C PHE A 80 -8.78 -1.70 -5.13
N ALA A 81 -9.90 -1.05 -4.86
CA ALA A 81 -10.38 -0.78 -3.51
C ALA A 81 -10.98 -2.05 -2.89
N TYR A 82 -10.68 -2.25 -1.62
CA TYR A 82 -11.20 -3.32 -0.80
C TYR A 82 -11.89 -2.76 0.43
N ASP A 83 -13.22 -2.73 0.40
CA ASP A 83 -14.05 -2.30 1.51
C ASP A 83 -14.62 -3.53 2.22
N SER A 84 -14.33 -3.66 3.52
CA SER A 84 -14.70 -4.84 4.31
C SER A 84 -14.30 -6.16 3.61
N GLN A 85 -13.08 -6.22 3.06
CA GLN A 85 -12.52 -7.36 2.34
C GLN A 85 -13.22 -7.72 1.01
N LYS A 86 -14.12 -6.87 0.52
CA LYS A 86 -14.79 -7.03 -0.78
C LYS A 86 -14.18 -6.08 -1.78
N CYS A 87 -13.92 -6.57 -2.99
CA CYS A 87 -13.44 -5.71 -4.07
C CYS A 87 -14.56 -4.77 -4.51
N THR A 88 -14.31 -3.45 -4.47
CA THR A 88 -15.29 -2.41 -4.80
C THR A 88 -14.94 -1.62 -6.06
N GLY A 89 -13.88 -2.02 -6.77
CA GLY A 89 -13.51 -1.48 -8.07
C GLY A 89 -12.16 -0.77 -8.06
N PRO A 90 -11.77 -0.08 -9.15
CA PRO A 90 -12.58 0.21 -10.33
C PRO A 90 -12.96 -1.03 -11.15
N GLY A 91 -14.10 -0.98 -11.85
CA GLY A 91 -14.54 -2.02 -12.77
C GLY A 91 -14.88 -3.37 -12.11
N ASP A 92 -14.87 -4.43 -12.91
CA ASP A 92 -15.15 -5.80 -12.47
C ASP A 92 -13.86 -6.53 -12.09
N CYS A 93 -13.61 -6.65 -10.79
CA CYS A 93 -12.42 -7.30 -10.27
C CYS A 93 -12.32 -8.77 -10.65
N ALA A 94 -13.44 -9.50 -10.66
CA ALA A 94 -13.45 -10.93 -10.96
C ALA A 94 -13.07 -11.16 -12.43
N LYS A 95 -13.59 -10.34 -13.34
CA LYS A 95 -13.23 -10.36 -14.75
C LYS A 95 -11.73 -10.09 -14.94
N MET A 96 -11.18 -9.09 -14.25
CA MET A 96 -9.77 -8.75 -14.37
C MET A 96 -8.83 -9.79 -13.75
N TYR A 97 -9.21 -10.39 -12.61
CA TYR A 97 -8.45 -11.48 -12.01
C TYR A 97 -8.52 -12.77 -12.82
N HIS A 98 -9.64 -13.04 -13.50
CA HIS A 98 -9.69 -14.11 -14.49
C HIS A 98 -8.72 -13.83 -15.65
N ARG A 99 -8.77 -12.60 -16.21
CA ARG A 99 -7.92 -12.17 -17.33
C ARG A 99 -6.44 -12.23 -17.01
N PHE A 100 -6.01 -11.70 -15.87
CA PHE A 100 -4.60 -11.47 -15.57
C PHE A 100 -4.05 -12.32 -14.43
N GLY A 101 -4.86 -13.11 -13.72
CA GLY A 101 -4.46 -13.75 -12.45
C GLY A 101 -4.61 -12.79 -11.27
N PHE A 102 -4.45 -13.26 -10.03
CA PHE A 102 -4.62 -12.46 -8.81
C PHE A 102 -3.43 -11.51 -8.56
N PHE A 103 -3.22 -10.57 -9.47
CA PHE A 103 -2.13 -9.60 -9.42
C PHE A 103 -2.19 -8.68 -8.19
N VAL A 104 -1.03 -8.19 -7.77
CA VAL A 104 -0.94 -7.02 -6.89
C VAL A 104 -1.22 -5.79 -7.74
N GLY A 105 -2.18 -4.98 -7.31
CA GLY A 105 -2.54 -3.74 -8.00
C GLY A 105 -1.76 -2.56 -7.44
N CYS A 106 -1.51 -1.55 -8.26
CA CYS A 106 -0.92 -0.29 -7.82
C CYS A 106 -1.60 0.92 -8.45
N ASN A 107 -1.43 2.08 -7.83
CA ASN A 107 -1.63 3.37 -8.49
C ASN A 107 -0.76 4.47 -7.87
N ASN A 108 -0.25 5.36 -8.72
CA ASN A 108 0.46 6.57 -8.31
C ASN A 108 -0.53 7.72 -8.11
N PHE A 109 -0.29 8.59 -7.13
CA PHE A 109 -1.16 9.75 -6.90
C PHE A 109 -1.06 10.78 -8.02
N ASP A 110 0.13 10.95 -8.61
CA ASP A 110 0.33 11.85 -9.76
C ASP A 110 -0.41 11.41 -11.03
N ALA A 111 -0.76 10.12 -11.14
CA ALA A 111 -1.54 9.60 -12.26
C ALA A 111 -3.04 9.95 -12.16
N LEU A 112 -3.50 10.44 -11.00
CA LEU A 112 -4.89 10.82 -10.71
C LEU A 112 -5.93 9.73 -11.01
N TYR A 113 -5.52 8.47 -11.00
CA TYR A 113 -6.35 7.31 -11.27
C TYR A 113 -5.85 6.08 -10.49
N PRO A 114 -6.73 5.19 -10.00
CA PRO A 114 -8.18 5.37 -9.89
C PRO A 114 -8.56 6.34 -8.77
N TYR A 115 -7.67 6.56 -7.80
CA TYR A 115 -7.84 7.53 -6.74
C TYR A 115 -6.47 7.86 -6.09
N PRO A 116 -6.17 9.11 -5.70
CA PRO A 116 -7.01 10.30 -5.74
C PRO A 116 -7.27 10.77 -7.17
N THR A 117 -8.34 11.54 -7.36
CA THR A 117 -8.70 12.17 -8.66
C THR A 117 -8.30 13.64 -8.74
N MET A 118 -7.59 14.13 -7.72
CA MET A 118 -7.08 15.50 -7.62
C MET A 118 -5.67 15.48 -7.03
N LYS A 119 -4.87 16.50 -7.35
CA LYS A 119 -3.53 16.66 -6.77
C LYS A 119 -3.60 16.74 -5.25
N THR A 120 -2.58 16.19 -4.59
CA THR A 120 -2.51 16.12 -3.14
C THR A 120 -1.18 16.68 -2.65
N ALA A 121 -1.09 16.99 -1.35
CA ALA A 121 0.17 17.38 -0.72
C ALA A 121 1.18 16.22 -0.61
N PHE A 122 0.81 15.02 -1.06
CA PHE A 122 1.57 13.77 -0.98
C PHE A 122 1.79 13.19 -2.39
N PRO A 123 2.49 13.90 -3.29
CA PRO A 123 2.60 13.53 -4.70
C PRO A 123 3.28 12.17 -4.92
N GLY A 124 4.22 11.78 -4.04
CA GLY A 124 4.90 10.49 -4.09
C GLY A 124 4.07 9.32 -3.55
N GLY A 125 2.80 9.55 -3.19
CA GLY A 125 1.90 8.51 -2.70
C GLY A 125 1.66 7.41 -3.73
N ILE A 126 1.83 6.16 -3.29
CA ILE A 126 1.48 4.96 -4.07
C ILE A 126 0.56 4.10 -3.22
N TRP A 127 -0.53 3.67 -3.82
CA TRP A 127 -1.49 2.76 -3.21
C TRP A 127 -1.39 1.38 -3.84
N TYR A 128 -1.62 0.34 -3.04
CA TYR A 128 -1.54 -1.05 -3.45
C TYR A 128 -2.79 -1.84 -3.05
N SER A 129 -3.11 -2.89 -3.81
CA SER A 129 -4.19 -3.83 -3.51
C SER A 129 -3.70 -5.27 -3.51
N PHE A 130 -4.01 -6.00 -2.45
CA PHE A 130 -3.55 -7.36 -2.21
C PHE A 130 -4.74 -8.35 -2.15
N PRO A 131 -5.05 -9.07 -3.25
CA PRO A 131 -6.12 -10.07 -3.27
C PRO A 131 -5.76 -11.28 -2.42
N ALA A 132 -6.67 -11.76 -1.58
CA ALA A 132 -6.43 -12.90 -0.69
C ALA A 132 -5.96 -14.15 -1.44
N GLU A 133 -6.51 -14.37 -2.64
CA GLU A 133 -6.26 -15.51 -3.51
C GLU A 133 -4.89 -15.46 -4.19
N GLY A 134 -4.21 -14.31 -4.20
CA GLY A 134 -2.84 -14.17 -4.71
C GLY A 134 -1.75 -14.49 -3.69
N ASN A 135 -2.11 -14.74 -2.43
CA ASN A 135 -1.14 -14.92 -1.35
C ASN A 135 -0.44 -16.30 -1.40
N CYS A 136 0.87 -16.29 -1.49
CA CYS A 136 1.76 -17.44 -1.37
C CYS A 136 2.01 -17.79 0.10
N VAL A 137 1.07 -18.53 0.71
CA VAL A 137 1.20 -18.94 2.11
C VAL A 137 2.47 -19.78 2.30
N GLY A 138 3.38 -19.29 3.14
CA GLY A 138 4.61 -19.99 3.50
C GLY A 138 5.64 -20.15 2.38
N SER A 139 5.51 -19.40 1.27
CA SER A 139 6.39 -19.54 0.10
C SER A 139 6.67 -18.21 -0.59
N SER A 140 7.70 -18.20 -1.45
CA SER A 140 8.03 -17.05 -2.29
C SER A 140 7.09 -16.94 -3.49
N PRO A 141 6.82 -15.71 -3.99
CA PRO A 141 5.94 -15.52 -5.13
C PRO A 141 6.49 -16.15 -6.40
N THR A 142 5.65 -16.96 -7.04
CA THR A 142 5.98 -17.67 -8.29
C THR A 142 5.42 -16.97 -9.53
N GLY A 143 4.49 -16.04 -9.36
CA GLY A 143 3.74 -15.43 -10.46
C GLY A 143 2.74 -16.41 -11.09
N ALA A 144 2.45 -17.53 -10.44
CA ALA A 144 1.25 -18.30 -10.76
C ALA A 144 0.01 -17.48 -10.38
N ASP A 145 -1.12 -17.72 -11.05
CA ASP A 145 -2.33 -16.92 -10.88
C ASP A 145 -2.77 -16.75 -9.42
N ASN A 146 -2.53 -17.74 -8.55
CA ASN A 146 -2.88 -17.77 -7.13
C ASN A 146 -1.67 -17.68 -6.18
N CYS A 147 -0.51 -17.28 -6.69
CA CYS A 147 0.70 -17.08 -5.89
C CYS A 147 1.55 -15.96 -6.50
N THR A 148 1.14 -14.73 -6.21
CA THR A 148 1.67 -13.48 -6.75
C THR A 148 2.32 -12.60 -5.69
N TYR A 149 2.08 -12.82 -4.41
CA TYR A 149 2.76 -12.11 -3.34
C TYR A 149 2.90 -12.91 -2.05
N SER A 150 3.87 -12.53 -1.23
CA SER A 150 4.02 -12.93 0.16
C SER A 150 4.36 -11.70 1.02
N TYR A 151 4.27 -11.83 2.33
CA TYR A 151 4.57 -10.74 3.27
C TYR A 151 5.22 -11.26 4.55
N SER A 152 5.98 -10.39 5.22
CA SER A 152 6.55 -10.66 6.54
C SER A 152 5.49 -10.67 7.64
N TRP A 153 5.64 -11.59 8.59
CA TRP A 153 4.82 -11.63 9.79
C TRP A 153 5.69 -11.97 11.02
N PRO A 154 5.52 -11.28 12.17
CA PRO A 154 4.68 -10.10 12.37
C PRO A 154 5.19 -8.87 11.57
N PRO A 155 4.34 -7.85 11.32
CA PRO A 155 4.80 -6.59 10.75
C PRO A 155 5.59 -5.78 11.78
N ASP A 156 6.47 -4.92 11.27
CA ASP A 156 7.00 -3.81 12.06
C ASP A 156 5.87 -2.80 12.31
N GLU A 157 5.95 -2.05 13.41
CA GLU A 157 4.94 -1.03 13.69
C GLU A 157 5.48 0.21 14.40
N ILE A 158 4.75 1.31 14.26
CA ILE A 158 4.86 2.52 15.08
C ILE A 158 3.46 2.98 15.52
N ARG A 159 3.38 3.64 16.67
CA ARG A 159 2.13 4.20 17.20
C ARG A 159 1.93 5.65 16.78
N LEU A 160 0.66 6.05 16.59
CA LEU A 160 0.31 7.39 16.11
C LEU A 160 0.42 8.46 17.19
N ASP A 161 0.23 8.09 18.46
CA ASP A 161 0.49 8.94 19.62
C ASP A 161 1.98 9.23 19.75
N GLU A 162 2.84 8.19 19.76
CA GLU A 162 4.30 8.30 19.78
C GLU A 162 4.80 9.19 18.63
N LEU A 163 4.27 8.98 17.42
CA LEU A 163 4.60 9.81 16.25
C LEU A 163 4.19 11.27 16.46
N SER A 164 2.99 11.53 16.98
CA SER A 164 2.49 12.90 17.13
C SER A 164 3.20 13.63 18.27
N ASP A 165 3.37 12.97 19.42
CA ASP A 165 3.96 13.55 20.64
C ASP A 165 5.42 13.92 20.43
N ALA A 166 6.18 13.05 19.76
CA ALA A 166 7.56 13.34 19.37
C ALA A 166 7.71 14.51 18.37
N ASN A 167 6.59 15.01 17.82
CA ASN A 167 6.56 16.05 16.78
C ASN A 167 5.63 17.22 17.12
N GLY A 168 5.49 17.55 18.41
CA GLY A 168 4.76 18.72 18.90
C GLY A 168 3.29 18.47 19.25
N GLY A 169 2.90 17.20 19.38
CA GLY A 169 1.56 16.78 19.76
C GLY A 169 0.57 16.70 18.58
N HIS A 170 -0.58 16.07 18.84
CA HIS A 170 -1.59 15.75 17.82
C HIS A 170 -1.99 16.95 16.95
N ALA A 171 -2.41 18.06 17.56
CA ALA A 171 -2.90 19.22 16.81
C ALA A 171 -1.83 19.83 15.89
N ALA A 172 -0.58 19.94 16.35
CA ALA A 172 0.51 20.50 15.57
C ALA A 172 1.02 19.55 14.48
N PHE A 173 1.04 18.24 14.77
CA PHE A 173 1.49 17.25 13.81
C PHE A 173 0.54 17.15 12.63
N TRP A 174 -0.78 17.05 12.88
CA TRP A 174 -1.81 16.87 11.84
C TRP A 174 -2.36 18.17 11.24
N ALA A 175 -1.83 19.34 11.62
CA ALA A 175 -2.18 20.61 11.00
C ALA A 175 -1.73 20.72 9.53
N ARG A 176 -2.23 21.75 8.84
CA ARG A 176 -1.79 22.16 7.48
C ARG A 176 -1.89 21.04 6.44
N THR A 177 -3.10 20.56 6.22
CA THR A 177 -3.43 19.41 5.36
C THR A 177 -3.06 19.57 3.88
N ARG A 178 -2.91 20.82 3.39
CA ARG A 178 -2.63 21.14 1.99
C ARG A 178 -1.18 21.55 1.71
N SER A 179 -0.30 21.50 2.72
CA SER A 179 1.10 21.91 2.59
C SER A 179 1.99 20.72 2.25
N GLU A 180 2.59 20.71 1.06
CA GLU A 180 3.56 19.69 0.64
C GLU A 180 4.79 19.63 1.56
N ALA A 181 5.27 20.78 2.03
CA ALA A 181 6.37 20.84 2.98
C ALA A 181 6.02 20.13 4.32
N ASP A 182 4.79 20.30 4.80
CA ASP A 182 4.31 19.61 6.00
C ASP A 182 4.07 18.13 5.78
N ALA A 183 3.55 17.74 4.62
CA ALA A 183 3.43 16.34 4.22
C ALA A 183 4.80 15.66 4.19
N ALA A 184 5.78 16.26 3.52
CA ALA A 184 7.15 15.75 3.49
C ALA A 184 7.79 15.67 4.88
N ARG A 185 7.52 16.64 5.77
CA ARG A 185 7.93 16.60 7.18
C ARG A 185 7.32 15.39 7.91
N LYS A 186 6.01 15.13 7.74
CA LYS A 186 5.31 13.98 8.35
C LYS A 186 5.89 12.65 7.87
N VAL A 187 6.15 12.53 6.56
CA VAL A 187 6.78 11.34 5.97
C VAL A 187 8.15 11.09 6.57
N ARG A 188 9.00 12.12 6.66
CA ARG A 188 10.32 12.02 7.31
C ARG A 188 10.20 11.61 8.77
N ALA A 189 9.31 12.25 9.54
CA ALA A 189 9.11 11.93 10.95
C ALA A 189 8.70 10.47 11.18
N ALA A 190 7.78 9.95 10.35
CA ALA A 190 7.36 8.55 10.42
C ALA A 190 8.49 7.59 9.99
N ALA A 191 9.22 7.91 8.92
CA ALA A 191 10.35 7.11 8.47
C ALA A 191 11.46 7.04 9.54
N ASP A 192 11.76 8.17 10.18
CA ASP A 192 12.73 8.27 11.28
C ASP A 192 12.29 7.43 12.48
N LEU A 193 11.01 7.45 12.82
CA LEU A 193 10.47 6.65 13.91
C LEU A 193 10.57 5.15 13.61
N PHE A 194 10.24 4.73 12.39
CA PHE A 194 10.47 3.34 11.96
C PHE A 194 11.94 2.94 12.05
N ARG A 195 12.87 3.78 11.58
CA ARG A 195 14.32 3.50 11.66
C ARG A 195 14.82 3.37 13.10
N ARG A 196 14.32 4.20 14.02
CA ARG A 196 14.68 4.10 15.44
C ARG A 196 14.11 2.86 16.12
N ARG A 197 12.85 2.52 15.82
CA ARG A 197 12.16 1.35 16.42
C ARG A 197 12.66 0.02 15.88
N HIS A 198 13.06 -0.01 14.61
CA HIS A 198 13.42 -1.22 13.88
C HIS A 198 14.76 -0.99 13.15
N PRO A 199 15.88 -0.85 13.89
CA PRO A 199 17.18 -0.49 13.32
C PRO A 199 17.75 -1.57 12.38
N ASP A 200 17.34 -2.83 12.57
CA ASP A 200 17.82 -3.97 11.78
C ASP A 200 17.03 -4.18 10.47
N SER A 201 16.05 -3.31 10.19
CA SER A 201 15.29 -3.38 8.94
C SER A 201 16.16 -3.01 7.73
N GLU A 202 16.13 -3.87 6.72
CA GLU A 202 16.80 -3.65 5.44
C GLU A 202 16.34 -2.36 4.75
N ALA A 203 17.23 -1.66 4.07
CA ALA A 203 16.86 -0.51 3.24
C ALA A 203 16.34 -0.98 1.87
N LEU A 204 15.02 -1.05 1.70
CA LEU A 204 14.38 -1.47 0.46
C LEU A 204 13.86 -0.28 -0.34
N ARG A 205 14.09 -0.30 -1.66
CA ARG A 205 13.54 0.70 -2.59
C ARG A 205 12.06 0.39 -2.86
N THR A 206 11.22 1.43 -2.85
CA THR A 206 9.85 1.32 -3.36
C THR A 206 9.87 1.20 -4.89
N PRO A 207 9.29 0.14 -5.48
CA PRO A 207 9.19 0.02 -6.93
C PRO A 207 8.26 1.10 -7.49
N ALA A 208 8.53 1.52 -8.72
CA ALA A 208 7.58 2.35 -9.45
C ALA A 208 6.29 1.54 -9.70
N CYS A 209 5.14 2.21 -9.64
CA CYS A 209 3.90 1.62 -10.12
C CYS A 209 3.86 1.78 -11.65
N ASP A 210 4.00 0.66 -12.35
CA ASP A 210 4.06 0.55 -13.81
C ASP A 210 2.71 0.22 -14.45
N PHE A 211 1.62 0.40 -13.70
CA PHE A 211 0.26 0.21 -14.21
C PHE A 211 0.01 1.08 -15.45
N ASP A 212 -0.38 0.43 -16.55
CA ASP A 212 -0.77 1.06 -17.81
C ASP A 212 -2.28 0.87 -18.04
N PHE A 213 -3.01 1.98 -18.07
CA PHE A 213 -4.46 1.97 -18.26
C PHE A 213 -4.87 1.36 -19.62
N GLY A 214 -4.16 1.70 -20.69
CA GLY A 214 -4.48 1.27 -22.05
C GLY A 214 -4.24 -0.22 -22.23
N ALA A 215 -3.10 -0.72 -21.76
CA ALA A 215 -2.75 -2.14 -21.83
C ALA A 215 -3.66 -3.01 -20.94
N PHE A 216 -4.12 -2.47 -19.80
CA PHE A 216 -4.95 -3.23 -18.87
C PHE A 216 -6.41 -3.34 -19.30
N TRP A 217 -7.00 -2.24 -19.77
CA TRP A 217 -8.43 -2.17 -20.13
C TRP A 217 -8.72 -2.42 -21.61
N GLY A 218 -7.74 -2.20 -22.50
CA GLY A 218 -7.83 -2.53 -23.93
C GLY A 218 -7.95 -4.02 -24.18
#